data_AF-A0A7Y5CWL7-F1
#
_entry.id   AF-A0A7Y5CWL7-F1
#
_cell.length_a   1.000
_cell.length_b   1.000
_cell.length_c   1.000
_cell.angle_alpha   90.00
_cell.angle_beta   90.00
_cell.angle_gamma   90.00
#
_symmetry.space_group_name_H-M   'P 1'
#
loop_
_entity.id
_entity.type
_entity.pdbx_description
1 polymer ?
#
loop_
_entity_poly.entity_id
_entity_poly.type
_entity_poly.pdbx_seq_one_letter_code
_entity_poly.pdbx_strand_id
1 'polypeptide(L)'
;MVWRASAPETRQTDGASRKAAMKQRVCSGTPVGLLAYADGEPVAWCSVAPRSTYRRLVSDTASSEGVWSIACFFIVRRLRGLGFTKKLLAAAVRHARAHGAAVVEAYPVDADSPSYRFMGFTSVFTEAGFTEVGREGKRRHVMRLTLGQTEA
;
A
#
# COMPACT_ATOMS: atom_id res chain seq x y z
N MET A 1 -9.23 6.60 -2.02
CA MET A 1 -8.90 7.12 -0.68
C MET A 1 -9.59 6.38 0.47
N VAL A 2 -10.37 5.32 0.21
CA VAL A 2 -11.17 4.61 1.24
C VAL A 2 -10.33 4.06 2.41
N TRP A 3 -9.05 3.75 2.16
CA TRP A 3 -8.14 3.22 3.18
C TRP A 3 -7.65 4.25 4.19
N ARG A 4 -7.63 5.54 3.84
CA ARG A 4 -7.09 6.62 4.68
C ARG A 4 -8.15 7.60 5.16
N ALA A 5 -9.31 7.61 4.50
CA ALA A 5 -10.41 8.49 4.86
C ALA A 5 -10.89 8.15 6.28
N SER A 6 -10.92 9.17 7.13
CA SER A 6 -11.65 9.18 8.38
C SER A 6 -13.16 9.04 8.13
N ALA A 7 -13.92 8.73 9.18
CA ALA A 7 -15.38 8.59 9.07
C ALA A 7 -16.06 9.85 8.48
N PRO A 8 -15.68 11.09 8.83
CA PRO A 8 -16.20 12.31 8.18
C PRO A 8 -15.80 12.44 6.71
N GLU A 9 -14.52 12.18 6.37
CA GLU A 9 -14.04 12.26 4.98
C GLU A 9 -14.71 11.23 4.07
N THR A 10 -15.17 10.10 4.62
CA THR A 10 -15.87 9.07 3.85
C THR A 10 -17.21 9.57 3.32
N ARG A 11 -17.82 10.57 3.97
CA ARG A 11 -19.06 11.22 3.53
C ARG A 11 -18.83 12.28 2.45
N GLN A 12 -17.59 12.72 2.23
CA GLN A 12 -17.23 13.71 1.22
C GLN A 12 -16.83 13.00 -0.08
N THR A 13 -17.73 13.02 -1.05
CA THR A 13 -17.60 12.27 -2.31
C THR A 13 -17.09 13.12 -3.47
N ASP A 14 -16.80 14.40 -3.27
CA ASP A 14 -16.24 15.26 -4.31
C ASP A 14 -14.71 15.11 -4.43
N GLY A 15 -14.19 15.45 -5.61
CA GLY A 15 -12.77 15.30 -5.93
C GLY A 15 -11.87 16.33 -5.25
N ALA A 16 -12.37 17.53 -4.97
CA ALA A 16 -11.58 18.63 -4.42
C ALA A 16 -11.27 18.37 -2.95
N SER A 17 -12.28 17.98 -2.15
CA SER A 17 -12.11 17.65 -0.74
C SER A 17 -11.11 16.51 -0.53
N ARG A 18 -11.22 15.47 -1.37
CA ARG A 18 -10.26 14.36 -1.41
C ARG A 18 -8.82 14.82 -1.69
N LYS A 19 -8.61 15.75 -2.62
CA LYS A 19 -7.28 16.30 -2.92
C LYS A 19 -6.76 17.14 -1.76
N ALA A 20 -7.59 17.99 -1.17
CA ALA A 20 -7.24 18.81 -0.01
C ALA A 20 -6.81 17.95 1.19
N ALA A 21 -7.60 16.90 1.48
CA ALA A 21 -7.32 15.92 2.51
C ALA A 21 -5.99 15.17 2.31
N MET A 22 -5.66 14.78 1.08
CA MET A 22 -4.36 14.18 0.78
C MET A 22 -3.23 15.20 0.93
N LYS A 23 -3.41 16.42 0.42
CA LYS A 23 -2.42 17.51 0.53
C LYS A 23 -2.10 17.81 1.99
N GLN A 24 -3.12 17.90 2.85
CA GLN A 24 -2.94 18.15 4.28
C GLN A 24 -2.07 17.07 4.94
N ARG A 25 -2.30 15.79 4.64
CA ARG A 25 -1.48 14.68 5.15
C ARG A 25 -0.02 14.80 4.73
N VAL A 26 0.22 15.14 3.46
CA VAL A 26 1.58 15.36 2.94
C VAL A 26 2.24 16.54 3.65
N CYS A 27 1.55 17.68 3.76
CA CYS A 27 2.07 18.87 4.42
C CYS A 27 2.32 18.67 5.92
N SER A 28 1.59 17.75 6.58
CA SER A 28 1.80 17.40 7.99
C SER A 28 2.90 16.35 8.20
N GLY A 29 3.63 15.95 7.16
CA GLY A 29 4.67 14.93 7.25
C GLY A 29 4.16 13.50 7.43
N THR A 30 2.85 13.26 7.28
CA THR A 30 2.29 11.91 7.37
C THR A 30 2.70 11.12 6.11
N PRO A 31 3.41 9.99 6.23
CA PRO A 31 3.76 9.17 5.06
C PRO A 31 2.49 8.71 4.35
N VAL A 32 2.44 8.94 3.03
CA VAL A 32 1.28 8.57 2.20
C VAL A 32 1.61 7.57 1.10
N GLY A 33 2.88 7.51 0.67
CA GLY A 33 3.34 6.59 -0.36
C GLY A 33 4.56 7.11 -1.11
N LEU A 34 4.88 6.41 -2.20
CA LEU A 34 6.00 6.69 -3.09
C LEU A 34 5.50 7.07 -4.48
N LEU A 35 6.14 8.06 -5.08
CA LEU A 35 6.02 8.39 -6.50
C LEU A 35 7.24 7.86 -7.25
N ALA A 36 7.03 7.26 -8.41
CA ALA A 36 8.08 6.92 -9.34
C ALA A 36 8.07 7.92 -10.50
N TYR A 37 9.26 8.40 -10.86
CA TYR A 37 9.46 9.37 -11.92
C TYR A 37 10.20 8.75 -13.11
N ALA A 38 9.87 9.19 -14.31
CA ALA A 38 10.64 8.96 -15.53
C ALA A 38 10.73 10.31 -16.25
N ASP A 39 11.94 10.75 -16.58
CA ASP A 39 12.19 12.02 -17.28
C ASP A 39 11.51 13.24 -16.64
N GLY A 40 11.52 13.28 -15.30
CA GLY A 40 10.89 14.37 -14.52
C GLY A 40 9.36 14.26 -14.37
N GLU A 41 8.71 13.29 -15.01
CA GLU A 41 7.26 13.08 -14.90
C GLU A 41 6.89 11.95 -13.92
N PRO A 42 5.85 12.12 -13.07
CA PRO A 42 5.35 11.03 -12.23
C PRO A 42 4.61 9.98 -13.09
N VAL A 43 5.14 8.76 -13.13
CA VAL A 43 4.62 7.67 -13.96
C VAL A 43 3.99 6.52 -13.17
N ALA A 44 4.28 6.43 -11.87
CA ALA A 44 3.65 5.45 -11.00
C ALA A 44 3.58 5.93 -9.54
N TRP A 45 2.73 5.26 -8.78
CA TRP A 45 2.48 5.51 -7.37
C TRP A 45 2.32 4.19 -6.61
N CYS A 46 2.82 4.16 -5.37
CA CYS A 46 2.56 3.09 -4.42
C CYS A 46 2.12 3.69 -3.08
N SER A 47 0.91 3.40 -2.62
CA SER A 47 0.47 3.80 -1.27
C SER A 47 1.09 2.87 -0.25
N VAL A 48 2.12 3.35 0.44
CA VAL A 48 2.84 2.67 1.52
C VAL A 48 3.02 3.62 2.70
N ALA A 49 2.67 3.19 3.91
CA ALA A 49 2.77 3.99 5.14
C ALA A 49 2.59 3.11 6.38
N PRO A 50 2.85 3.61 7.61
CA PRO A 50 2.53 2.89 8.83
C PRO A 50 1.05 2.48 8.87
N ARG A 51 0.77 1.25 9.32
CA ARG A 51 -0.57 0.66 9.38
C ARG A 51 -1.56 1.52 10.18
N SER A 52 -1.06 2.19 11.22
CA SER A 52 -1.80 3.13 12.07
C SER A 52 -2.33 4.36 11.32
N THR A 53 -1.76 4.71 10.15
CA THR A 53 -2.23 5.83 9.31
C THR A 53 -3.41 5.47 8.40
N TYR A 54 -3.81 4.19 8.39
CA TYR A 54 -4.95 3.69 7.66
C TYR A 54 -6.09 3.37 8.62
N ARG A 55 -7.32 3.32 8.08
CA ARG A 55 -8.48 2.85 8.84
C ARG A 55 -8.25 1.44 9.38
N ARG A 56 -8.90 1.12 10.50
CA ARG A 56 -8.92 -0.25 11.00
C ARG A 56 -9.68 -1.17 10.04
N LEU A 57 -9.12 -2.36 9.84
CA LEU A 57 -9.75 -3.47 9.13
C LEU A 57 -10.43 -4.40 10.14
N VAL A 58 -11.34 -5.25 9.66
CA VAL A 58 -12.00 -6.26 10.52
C VAL A 58 -10.99 -7.27 11.04
N SER A 59 -9.98 -7.58 10.24
CA SER A 59 -8.87 -8.47 10.58
C SER A 59 -7.86 -7.89 11.58
N ASP A 60 -7.97 -6.63 11.99
CA ASP A 60 -7.04 -6.02 12.97
C ASP A 60 -7.35 -6.49 14.40
N THR A 61 -6.79 -7.63 14.80
CA THR A 61 -6.92 -8.18 16.17
C THR A 61 -5.74 -7.87 17.08
N ALA A 62 -4.64 -7.33 16.54
CA ALA A 62 -3.37 -7.09 17.23
C ALA A 62 -2.88 -5.63 17.11
N SER A 63 -1.80 -5.29 17.83
CA SER A 63 -1.12 -4.01 17.69
C SER A 63 -0.62 -3.81 16.26
N SER A 64 -0.77 -2.58 15.74
CA SER A 64 -0.25 -2.15 14.44
C SER A 64 1.15 -1.54 14.52
N GLU A 65 1.79 -1.58 15.70
CA GLU A 65 3.14 -1.06 15.91
C GLU A 65 4.17 -1.81 15.06
N GLY A 66 5.08 -1.07 14.43
CA GLY A 66 6.08 -1.63 13.52
C GLY A 66 5.52 -2.20 12.20
N VAL A 67 4.20 -2.17 11.97
CA VAL A 67 3.57 -2.64 10.74
C VAL A 67 3.42 -1.49 9.75
N TRP A 68 3.86 -1.70 8.51
CA TRP A 68 3.61 -0.81 7.39
C TRP A 68 2.73 -1.51 6.35
N SER A 69 1.82 -0.78 5.71
CA SER A 69 0.88 -1.37 4.76
C SER A 69 1.00 -0.79 3.36
N ILE A 70 1.05 -1.68 2.38
CA ILE A 70 0.94 -1.40 0.95
C ILE A 70 -0.53 -1.56 0.53
N ALA A 71 -1.21 -0.44 0.27
CA ALA A 71 -2.64 -0.44 0.00
C ALA A 71 -2.99 -0.49 -1.49
N CYS A 72 -2.18 0.14 -2.36
CA CYS A 72 -2.42 0.14 -3.79
C CYS A 72 -1.21 0.58 -4.60
N PHE A 73 -1.22 0.19 -5.87
CA PHE A 73 -0.35 0.67 -6.93
C PHE A 73 -1.17 1.40 -7.99
N PHE A 74 -0.55 2.38 -8.62
CA PHE A 74 -1.00 2.96 -9.87
C PHE A 74 0.18 3.07 -10.82
N ILE A 75 -0.01 2.66 -12.06
CA ILE A 75 0.98 2.77 -13.14
C ILE A 75 0.25 3.35 -14.35
N VAL A 76 0.85 4.35 -15.01
CA VAL A 76 0.31 4.91 -16.26
C VAL A 76 0.12 3.81 -17.31
N ARG A 77 -0.94 3.89 -18.12
CA ARG A 77 -1.36 2.80 -19.02
C ARG A 77 -0.24 2.29 -19.91
N ARG A 78 0.58 3.20 -20.47
CA ARG A 78 1.70 2.87 -21.38
C ARG A 78 2.81 2.02 -20.74
N LEU A 79 2.90 1.98 -19.41
CA LEU A 79 3.93 1.21 -18.68
C LEU A 79 3.38 -0.05 -18.00
N ARG A 80 2.10 -0.37 -18.18
CA ARG A 80 1.51 -1.59 -17.57
C ARG A 80 1.99 -2.84 -18.32
N GLY A 81 2.05 -3.97 -17.60
CA GLY A 81 2.50 -5.25 -18.17
C GLY A 81 4.01 -5.41 -18.28
N LEU A 82 4.79 -4.35 -18.03
CA LEU A 82 6.26 -4.35 -18.15
C LEU A 82 6.98 -4.66 -16.82
N GLY A 83 6.29 -5.29 -15.86
CA GLY A 83 6.89 -5.69 -14.57
C GLY A 83 7.12 -4.57 -13.54
N PHE A 84 6.67 -3.33 -13.79
CA PHE A 84 6.89 -2.21 -12.86
C PHE A 84 6.30 -2.40 -11.46
N THR A 85 5.23 -3.20 -11.31
CA THR A 85 4.67 -3.51 -9.98
C THR A 85 5.71 -4.17 -9.07
N LYS A 86 6.55 -5.09 -9.59
CA LYS A 86 7.62 -5.73 -8.82
C LYS A 86 8.65 -4.71 -8.35
N LYS A 87 9.04 -3.77 -9.22
CA LYS A 87 9.98 -2.68 -8.89
C LYS A 87 9.42 -1.75 -7.82
N LEU A 88 8.14 -1.39 -7.92
CA LEU A 88 7.45 -0.55 -6.93
C LEU A 88 7.33 -1.26 -5.58
N LEU A 89 6.97 -2.56 -5.57
CA LEU A 89 6.89 -3.36 -4.35
C LEU A 89 8.25 -3.40 -3.64
N ALA A 90 9.33 -3.69 -4.36
CA ALA A 90 10.67 -3.71 -3.79
C ALA A 90 11.08 -2.34 -3.22
N ALA A 91 10.76 -1.25 -3.91
CA ALA A 91 11.01 0.10 -3.43
C ALA A 91 10.18 0.44 -2.17
N ALA A 92 8.91 0.03 -2.13
CA ALA A 92 8.02 0.22 -0.98
C ALA A 92 8.51 -0.55 0.25
N VAL A 93 8.98 -1.79 0.08
CA VAL A 93 9.56 -2.59 1.16
C VAL A 93 10.84 -1.96 1.70
N ARG A 94 11.75 -1.52 0.82
CA ARG A 94 12.98 -0.81 1.25
C ARG A 94 12.65 0.48 2.00
N HIS A 95 11.69 1.25 1.50
CA HIS A 95 11.24 2.47 2.15
C HIS A 95 10.68 2.18 3.55
N ALA A 96 9.78 1.20 3.68
CA ALA A 96 9.23 0.81 4.97
C ALA A 96 10.33 0.37 5.95
N ARG A 97 11.27 -0.49 5.50
CA ARG A 97 12.42 -0.93 6.31
C ARG A 97 13.25 0.25 6.82
N ALA A 98 13.60 1.18 5.93
CA ALA A 98 14.39 2.37 6.29
C ALA A 98 13.69 3.28 7.33
N HIS A 99 12.37 3.13 7.50
CA HIS A 99 11.57 3.87 8.47
C HIS A 99 11.11 2.99 9.65
N GLY A 100 11.86 1.92 9.95
CA GLY A 100 11.65 1.10 11.15
C GLY A 100 10.50 0.10 11.06
N ALA A 101 10.04 -0.25 9.87
CA ALA A 101 9.06 -1.33 9.73
C ALA A 101 9.67 -2.68 10.15
N ALA A 102 9.02 -3.37 11.09
CA ALA A 102 9.28 -4.77 11.41
C ALA A 102 8.52 -5.71 10.47
N VAL A 103 7.36 -5.27 9.98
CA VAL A 103 6.50 -6.05 9.08
C VAL A 103 5.96 -5.15 7.98
N VAL A 104 5.94 -5.66 6.75
CA VAL A 104 5.18 -5.07 5.64
C VAL A 104 3.97 -5.95 5.35
N GLU A 105 2.78 -5.36 5.42
CA GLU A 105 1.50 -5.98 5.12
C GLU A 105 0.97 -5.48 3.77
N ALA A 106 0.31 -6.36 3.03
CA ALA A 106 -0.33 -6.02 1.76
C ALA A 106 -1.62 -6.83 1.56
N TYR A 107 -2.45 -6.39 0.62
CA TYR A 107 -3.74 -7.02 0.36
C TYR A 107 -3.98 -7.34 -1.12
N PRO A 108 -3.13 -8.18 -1.72
CA PRO A 108 -3.30 -8.58 -3.11
C PRO A 108 -4.57 -9.40 -3.33
N VAL A 109 -4.88 -9.59 -4.61
CA VAL A 109 -5.99 -10.45 -5.07
C VAL A 109 -5.49 -11.50 -6.04
N ASP A 110 -6.30 -12.53 -6.27
CA ASP A 110 -6.05 -13.52 -7.32
C ASP A 110 -6.10 -12.90 -8.72
N ALA A 111 -5.44 -13.53 -9.68
CA ALA A 111 -5.27 -13.00 -11.05
C ALA A 111 -6.60 -12.83 -11.80
N ASP A 112 -7.57 -13.69 -11.50
CA ASP A 112 -8.94 -13.72 -12.04
C ASP A 112 -9.90 -12.79 -11.27
N SER A 113 -9.45 -12.12 -10.21
CA SER A 113 -10.30 -11.25 -9.42
C SER A 113 -10.88 -10.11 -10.29
N PRO A 114 -12.21 -9.91 -10.27
CA PRO A 114 -12.89 -8.89 -11.06
C PRO A 114 -12.73 -7.48 -10.49
N SER A 115 -12.11 -7.35 -9.31
CA SER A 115 -12.05 -6.10 -8.54
C SER A 115 -10.75 -6.00 -7.75
N TYR A 116 -10.39 -4.79 -7.30
CA TYR A 116 -9.20 -4.55 -6.46
C TYR A 116 -7.85 -4.91 -7.12
N ARG A 117 -7.78 -5.09 -8.43
CA ARG A 117 -6.53 -5.40 -9.17
C ARG A 117 -5.43 -4.35 -8.95
N PHE A 118 -5.80 -3.13 -8.58
CA PHE A 118 -4.84 -2.08 -8.20
C PHE A 118 -4.06 -2.40 -6.91
N MET A 119 -4.50 -3.37 -6.11
CA MET A 119 -3.78 -3.82 -4.91
C MET A 119 -2.63 -4.78 -5.24
N GLY A 120 -2.50 -5.16 -6.51
CA GLY A 120 -1.53 -6.15 -6.99
C GLY A 120 -2.06 -7.58 -6.91
N PHE A 121 -1.27 -8.51 -7.45
CA PHE A 121 -1.63 -9.93 -7.54
C PHE A 121 -0.81 -10.77 -6.59
N THR A 122 -1.43 -11.82 -6.02
CA THR A 122 -0.80 -12.72 -5.03
C THR A 122 0.55 -13.22 -5.50
N SER A 123 0.69 -13.63 -6.77
CA SER A 123 1.95 -14.08 -7.36
C SER A 123 3.11 -13.10 -7.18
N VAL A 124 2.88 -11.80 -7.37
CA VAL A 124 3.92 -10.76 -7.23
C VAL A 124 4.43 -10.66 -5.78
N PHE A 125 3.54 -10.87 -4.82
CA PHE A 125 3.89 -10.81 -3.39
C PHE A 125 4.55 -12.11 -2.92
N THR A 126 4.06 -13.27 -3.36
CA THR A 126 4.69 -14.57 -3.08
C THR A 126 6.13 -14.61 -3.59
N GLU A 127 6.37 -14.17 -4.83
CA GLU A 127 7.72 -14.06 -5.39
C GLU A 127 8.63 -13.12 -4.59
N ALA A 128 8.05 -12.10 -3.94
CA ALA A 128 8.77 -11.16 -3.08
C ALA A 128 8.96 -11.67 -1.62
N GLY A 129 8.58 -12.92 -1.34
CA GLY A 129 8.75 -13.55 -0.03
C GLY A 129 7.64 -13.23 0.99
N PHE A 130 6.51 -12.66 0.55
CA PHE A 130 5.36 -12.48 1.43
C PHE A 130 4.63 -13.80 1.65
N THR A 131 4.09 -13.99 2.85
CA THR A 131 3.28 -15.15 3.23
C THR A 131 1.84 -14.72 3.54
N GLU A 132 0.85 -15.54 3.18
CA GLU A 132 -0.56 -15.28 3.51
C GLU A 132 -0.82 -15.61 4.99
N VAL A 133 -1.48 -14.68 5.69
CA VAL A 133 -1.82 -14.80 7.12
C VAL A 133 -3.32 -14.70 7.38
N GLY A 134 -4.12 -14.49 6.32
CA GLY A 134 -5.57 -14.36 6.44
C GLY A 134 -6.18 -13.69 5.22
N ARG A 135 -7.45 -13.28 5.36
CA ARG A 135 -8.23 -12.62 4.31
C ARG A 135 -9.06 -11.48 4.86
N GLU A 136 -9.25 -10.46 4.03
CA GLU A 136 -10.09 -9.29 4.32
C GLU A 136 -11.25 -9.24 3.32
N GLY A 137 -12.42 -9.71 3.76
CA GLY A 137 -13.53 -10.03 2.88
C GLY A 137 -13.24 -11.23 1.98
N LYS A 138 -13.97 -11.37 0.86
CA LYS A 138 -13.92 -12.58 0.02
C LYS A 138 -12.72 -12.65 -0.93
N ARG A 139 -12.12 -11.51 -1.29
CA ARG A 139 -11.18 -11.42 -2.44
C ARG A 139 -9.79 -10.93 -2.09
N ARG A 140 -9.63 -10.20 -1.00
CA ARG A 140 -8.33 -9.63 -0.63
C ARG A 140 -7.65 -10.55 0.35
N HIS A 141 -6.46 -10.99 0.00
CA HIS A 141 -5.59 -11.71 0.90
C HIS A 141 -5.04 -10.72 1.92
N VAL A 142 -4.57 -11.20 3.06
CA VAL A 142 -3.70 -10.45 3.95
C VAL A 142 -2.36 -11.16 3.89
N MET A 143 -1.38 -10.53 3.27
CA MET A 143 -0.04 -11.09 3.11
C MET A 143 0.98 -10.23 3.85
N ARG A 144 1.95 -10.86 4.51
CA ARG A 144 2.97 -10.19 5.31
C ARG A 144 4.37 -10.61 4.92
N LEU A 145 5.31 -9.67 4.99
CA LEU A 145 6.74 -9.88 4.91
C LEU A 145 7.36 -9.37 6.22
N THR A 146 7.97 -10.27 6.99
CA THR A 146 8.75 -9.91 8.17
C THR A 146 10.11 -9.37 7.72
N LEU A 147 10.47 -8.20 8.20
CA LEU A 147 11.77 -7.59 7.95
C LEU A 147 12.64 -7.91 9.16
N GLY A 148 13.70 -8.71 8.95
CA GLY A 148 14.67 -8.98 10.00
C GLY A 148 15.22 -7.68 10.59
N GLN A 149 15.54 -7.67 11.89
CA GLN A 149 16.20 -6.52 12.50
C GLN A 149 17.56 -6.36 11.83
N THR A 150 17.85 -5.16 11.34
CA THR A 150 19.20 -4.82 10.93
C THR A 150 19.95 -4.59 12.23
N GLU A 151 20.77 -5.56 12.64
CA GLU A 151 21.80 -5.32 13.65
C GLU A 151 22.63 -4.13 13.14
N ALA A 152 22.70 -3.09 13.96
CA ALA A 152 23.42 -1.85 13.69
C ALA A 152 24.93 -2.07 13.69
#